data_AF-A0A3P5WM62-F1
#
_entry.id   AF-A0A3P5WM62-F1
#
_cell.length_a   1.000
_cell.length_b   1.000
_cell.length_c   1.000
_cell.angle_alpha   90.00
_cell.angle_beta   90.00
_cell.angle_gamma   90.00
#
_symmetry.space_group_name_H-M   'P 1'
#
loop_
_entity.id
_entity.type
_entity.pdbx_description
1 polymer ?
#
loop_
_entity_poly.entity_id
_entity_poly.type
_entity_poly.pdbx_seq_one_letter_code
_entity_poly.pdbx_strand_id
1 'polypeptide(L)' 'MSEKPVDNPGVLPTTGIYDAPETEEVSSTRVSCDGHMTHPRVWLQIDEERGWVECGYCDKRFVLKEGAGGH' A
#
# COMPACT_ATOMS: atom_id res chain seq x y z
N MET A 1 25.52 27.50 -35.40
CA MET A 1 25.46 26.78 -34.12
C MET A 1 24.19 25.96 -34.15
N SER A 2 24.31 24.64 -34.25
CA SER A 2 23.21 23.73 -34.61
C SER A 2 22.01 23.84 -33.68
N GLU A 3 20.89 24.22 -34.29
CA GLU A 3 19.54 24.04 -33.75
C GLU A 3 19.35 22.55 -33.45
N LYS A 4 19.21 22.20 -32.17
CA LYS A 4 18.80 20.84 -31.81
C LYS A 4 17.28 20.76 -31.94
N PRO A 5 16.74 19.83 -32.74
CA PRO A 5 15.31 19.67 -32.93
C PRO A 5 14.58 19.42 -31.61
N VAL A 6 13.51 20.18 -31.38
CA VAL A 6 12.55 20.07 -30.27
C VAL A 6 11.47 19.02 -30.59
N ASP A 7 11.91 17.88 -31.11
CA ASP A 7 11.02 16.77 -31.45
C ASP A 7 11.41 15.57 -30.61
N ASN A 8 11.20 15.66 -29.31
CA ASN A 8 11.07 14.47 -28.50
C ASN A 8 9.58 14.17 -28.36
N PRO A 9 8.97 13.33 -29.22
CA PRO A 9 7.67 12.75 -28.93
C PRO A 9 7.88 11.72 -27.80
N GLY A 10 8.20 12.23 -26.61
CA GLY A 10 8.24 11.46 -25.39
C GLY A 10 6.81 11.06 -25.07
N VAL A 11 6.33 10.01 -25.73
CA VAL A 11 5.30 9.16 -25.15
C VAL A 11 5.87 8.76 -23.80
N LEU A 12 5.37 9.41 -22.75
CA LEU A 12 5.63 8.98 -21.40
C LEU A 12 5.30 7.49 -21.38
N PRO A 13 6.22 6.61 -20.93
CA PRO A 13 5.82 5.23 -20.70
C PRO A 13 4.59 5.28 -19.79
N THR A 14 3.64 4.36 -19.97
CA THR A 14 2.48 4.21 -19.07
C THR A 14 2.97 3.77 -17.69
N THR A 15 3.67 4.66 -16.99
CA THR A 15 4.38 4.39 -15.75
C THR A 15 3.41 4.33 -14.58
N GLY A 16 2.37 3.52 -14.74
CA GLY A 16 1.71 2.84 -13.64
C GLY A 16 2.49 1.58 -13.25
N ILE A 17 3.83 1.67 -13.16
CA ILE A 17 4.65 0.65 -12.49
C ILE A 17 4.90 1.11 -11.05
N TYR A 18 3.84 1.56 -10.39
CA TYR A 18 3.79 1.45 -8.94
C TYR A 18 3.47 -0.01 -8.71
N ASP A 19 4.49 -0.79 -8.35
CA ASP A 19 4.30 -2.13 -7.81
C ASP A 19 3.16 -2.04 -6.79
N ALA A 20 2.12 -2.86 -6.98
CA ALA A 20 0.93 -2.76 -6.13
C ALA A 20 1.38 -2.82 -4.67
N PRO A 21 0.86 -1.94 -3.79
CA PRO A 21 1.27 -1.93 -2.39
C PRO A 21 1.13 -3.34 -1.81
N GLU A 22 2.12 -3.78 -1.02
CA GLU A 22 2.06 -5.09 -0.38
C GLU A 22 0.80 -5.16 0.51
N THR A 23 -0.24 -5.82 -0.01
CA THR A 23 -1.53 -5.99 0.65
C THR A 23 -1.61 -7.36 1.31
N GLU A 24 -1.91 -7.38 2.61
CA GLU A 24 -2.13 -8.61 3.38
C GLU A 24 -3.60 -8.68 3.81
N GLU A 25 -4.29 -9.76 3.45
CA GLU A 25 -5.68 -9.95 3.85
C GLU A 25 -5.79 -10.57 5.25
N VAL A 26 -6.42 -9.85 6.16
CA VAL A 26 -6.61 -10.27 7.55
C VAL A 26 -8.07 -10.57 7.85
N SER A 27 -8.30 -11.48 8.80
CA SER A 27 -9.64 -11.88 9.24
C SER A 27 -10.05 -11.20 10.56
N SER A 28 -9.38 -10.14 10.97
CA SER A 28 -9.67 -9.45 12.23
C SER A 28 -9.44 -7.96 12.07
N THR A 29 -10.31 -7.16 12.68
CA THR A 29 -10.17 -5.69 12.69
C THR A 29 -8.96 -5.24 13.49
N ARG A 30 -8.51 -6.03 14.47
CA ARG A 30 -7.29 -5.74 15.24
C ARG A 30 -6.11 -6.54 14.70
N VAL A 31 -5.11 -5.84 14.16
CA VAL A 31 -3.93 -6.45 13.53
C VAL A 31 -2.67 -6.07 14.30
N SER A 32 -1.78 -7.04 14.54
CA SER A 32 -0.42 -6.76 15.01
C SER A 32 0.55 -6.77 13.83
N CYS A 33 1.12 -5.62 13.50
CA CYS A 33 2.21 -5.54 12.52
C CYS A 33 3.54 -5.70 13.27
N ASP A 34 4.27 -6.78 13.02
CA ASP A 34 5.52 -7.08 13.72
C ASP A 34 6.75 -6.43 13.07
N GLY A 35 6.64 -5.88 11.85
CA GLY A 35 7.64 -5.01 11.21
C GLY A 35 9.04 -5.58 10.98
N HIS A 36 9.35 -6.77 11.51
CA HIS A 36 10.66 -7.41 11.55
C HIS A 36 11.81 -6.43 11.86
N MET A 37 12.54 -5.94 10.85
CA MET A 37 13.67 -5.01 11.03
C MET A 37 13.29 -3.53 10.90
N THR A 38 12.06 -3.23 10.47
CA THR A 38 11.64 -1.87 10.10
C THR A 38 10.95 -1.13 11.25
N HIS A 39 10.32 -1.83 12.21
CA HIS A 39 9.79 -1.26 13.45
C HIS A 39 9.45 -2.35 14.49
N PRO A 40 9.34 -2.01 15.78
CA PRO A 40 8.82 -2.93 16.81
C PRO A 40 7.33 -3.23 16.59
N ARG A 41 6.82 -4.32 17.19
CA ARG A 41 5.40 -4.69 17.11
C ARG A 41 4.47 -3.52 17.45
N VAL A 42 3.59 -3.17 16.51
CA VAL A 42 2.52 -2.19 16.69
C VAL A 42 1.15 -2.86 16.48
N TRP A 43 0.13 -2.30 17.13
CA TRP A 43 -1.25 -2.73 16.97
C TRP A 43 -2.01 -1.69 16.16
N LEU A 44 -2.61 -2.13 15.07
CA LEU A 44 -3.42 -1.31 14.17
C LEU A 44 -4.87 -1.77 14.25
N GLN A 45 -5.79 -0.81 14.20
CA GLN A 45 -7.21 -1.05 14.10
C GLN A 45 -7.64 -0.75 12.67
N ILE A 46 -8.22 -1.75 12.00
CA ILE A 46 -8.90 -1.59 10.74
C ILE A 46 -10.30 -1.06 11.01
N ASP A 47 -10.62 0.01 10.32
CA ASP A 47 -11.96 0.55 10.26
C ASP A 47 -12.84 -0.32 9.36
N GLU A 48 -14.00 -0.74 9.84
CA GLU A 48 -14.90 -1.66 9.14
C GLU A 48 -15.57 -0.99 7.93
N GLU A 49 -15.77 0.32 7.96
CA GLU A 49 -16.35 1.09 6.85
C GLU A 49 -15.31 1.27 5.73
N ARG A 50 -14.05 1.50 6.09
CA ARG A 50 -12.93 1.59 5.15
C ARG A 50 -12.49 0.23 4.62
N GLY A 51 -12.52 -0.80 5.47
CA GLY A 51 -12.11 -2.17 5.17
C GLY A 51 -10.59 -2.39 5.08
N TRP A 52 -9.76 -1.39 5.42
CA TRP A 52 -8.30 -1.54 5.39
C TRP A 52 -7.57 -0.52 6.28
N VAL A 53 -6.33 -0.86 6.68
CA VAL A 53 -5.40 0.02 7.40
C VAL A 53 -3.99 -0.15 6.86
N GLU A 54 -3.18 0.92 6.88
CA GLU A 54 -1.78 0.88 6.48
C GLU A 54 -0.86 1.02 7.70
N CYS A 55 0.20 0.22 7.74
CA CYS A 55 1.28 0.44 8.69
C CYS A 55 2.16 1.58 8.20
N GLY A 56 2.15 2.73 8.89
CA GLY A 56 2.96 3.90 8.54
C GLY A 56 4.49 3.73 8.66
N TYR A 57 4.98 2.52 8.93
CA TYR A 57 6.40 2.20 9.02
C TYR A 57 6.86 1.19 7.95
N CYS A 58 6.01 0.22 7.59
CA CYS A 58 6.35 -0.81 6.59
C CYS A 58 5.63 -0.63 5.26
N ASP A 59 4.73 0.35 5.15
CA ASP A 59 3.83 0.55 4.01
C ASP A 59 2.98 -0.68 3.64
N LYS A 60 2.93 -1.70 4.51
CA LYS A 60 2.04 -2.85 4.37
C LYS A 60 0.60 -2.42 4.60
N ARG A 61 -0.27 -2.78 3.67
CA ARG A 61 -1.71 -2.52 3.76
C ARG A 61 -2.41 -3.78 4.22
N PHE A 62 -3.05 -3.73 5.38
CA PHE A 62 -3.89 -4.81 5.86
C PHE A 62 -5.32 -4.58 5.39
N VAL A 63 -5.88 -5.53 4.66
CA VAL A 63 -7.24 -5.48 4.11
C VAL A 63 -8.09 -6.48 4.87
N LEU A 64 -9.24 -6.04 5.39
CA LEU A 64 -10.16 -6.91 6.09
C LEU A 64 -10.91 -7.78 5.07
N LYS A 65 -10.94 -9.09 5.33
CA LYS A 65 -11.74 -10.02 4.52
C LYS A 65 -13.22 -9.70 4.66
N GLU A 66 -13.96 -9.88 3.56
CA GLU A 66 -15.41 -9.72 3.55
C GLU A 66 -16.06 -10.65 4.59
N GLY A 67 -16.77 -10.07 5.55
CA GLY A 67 -17.39 -10.81 6.68
C GLY A 67 -16.53 -11.00 7.92
N ALA A 68 -15.31 -10.45 7.98
CA ALA A 68 -14.40 -10.60 9.12
C ALA A 68 -14.54 -9.55 10.24
N GLY A 69 -15.58 -8.71 10.19
CA GLY A 69 -16.00 -7.76 11.24
C GLY A 69 -17.11 -8.34 12.13
N GLY A 70 -16.99 -9.61 12.52
CA GLY A 70 -17.95 -10.24 13.41
C GLY A 70 -17.69 -9.83 14.86
N HIS A 71 -18.39 -8.80 15.31
CA HIS A 71 -18.44 -8.38 16.72
C HIS A 71 -19.30 -9.31 17.57
#